data_AF-A0A535Y952-F1
#
_entry.id   AF-A0A535Y952-F1
#
_cell.length_a   1.000
_cell.length_b   1.000
_cell.length_c   1.000
_cell.angle_alpha   90.00
_cell.angle_beta   90.00
_cell.angle_gamma   90.00
#
_symmetry.space_group_name_H-M   'P 1'
#
loop_
_entity.id
_entity.type
_entity.pdbx_description
1 polymer ?
#
loop_
_entity_poly.entity_id
_entity_poly.type
_entity_poly.pdbx_seq_one_letter_code
_entity_poly.pdbx_strand_id
1 'polypeptide(L)' 'GIHAQRFGRLPEQLAGLNRSHMAVHELVVEALVERSKEKARYALMLDPLTAAICSLDEIARLFDEMWEAERESMPAFS' A
#
# COMPACT_ATOMS: atom_id res chain seq x y z
N GLY A 1 8.88 9.00 26.70
CA GLY A 1 8.98 8.62 25.29
C GLY A 1 7.66 8.01 24.84
N ILE A 2 7.65 7.24 23.76
CA ILE A 2 6.48 6.41 23.40
C ILE A 2 6.52 5.14 24.25
N HIS A 3 5.43 4.85 24.95
CA HIS A 3 5.29 3.67 25.80
C HIS A 3 4.05 2.88 25.35
N ALA A 4 4.25 1.82 24.57
CA ALA A 4 3.16 0.99 24.09
C ALA A 4 2.46 0.30 25.27
N GLN A 5 1.12 0.25 25.22
CA GLN A 5 0.32 -0.50 26.19
C GLN A 5 -0.34 -1.71 25.52
N ARG A 6 -0.33 -2.83 26.23
CA ARG A 6 -0.90 -4.08 25.73
C ARG A 6 -2.43 -4.00 25.79
N PHE A 7 -3.08 -4.01 24.64
CA PHE A 7 -4.53 -4.13 24.54
C PHE A 7 -5.00 -5.57 24.70
N GLY A 8 -4.41 -6.51 23.95
CA GLY A 8 -4.84 -7.90 23.89
C GLY A 8 -5.19 -8.31 22.45
N ARG A 9 -5.92 -9.41 22.29
CA ARG A 9 -6.32 -9.90 20.96
C ARG A 9 -7.51 -9.08 20.47
N LEU A 10 -7.42 -8.54 19.26
CA LEU A 10 -8.55 -7.87 18.63
C LEU A 10 -9.66 -8.88 18.31
N PRO A 11 -10.95 -8.47 18.33
CA PRO A 11 -12.03 -9.21 17.69
C PRO A 11 -11.67 -9.54 16.24
N GLU A 12 -12.03 -10.74 15.78
CA GLU A 12 -11.53 -11.29 14.51
C GLU A 12 -11.84 -10.40 13.29
N GLN A 13 -13.00 -9.75 13.28
CA GLN A 13 -13.43 -8.87 12.20
C GLN A 13 -12.54 -7.62 12.12
N LEU A 14 -12.19 -7.04 13.28
CA LEU A 14 -11.29 -5.89 13.36
C LEU A 14 -9.85 -6.30 13.04
N ALA A 15 -9.42 -7.47 13.49
CA ALA A 15 -8.13 -8.02 13.12
C ALA A 15 -8.04 -8.25 11.59
N GLY A 16 -9.11 -8.76 10.98
CA GLY A 16 -9.21 -8.95 9.53
C GLY A 16 -9.05 -7.65 8.76
N LEU A 17 -9.76 -6.59 9.16
CA LEU A 17 -9.61 -5.26 8.56
C LEU A 17 -8.17 -4.76 8.67
N ASN A 18 -7.57 -4.82 9.86
CA ASN A 18 -6.18 -4.39 10.05
C ASN A 18 -5.21 -5.20 9.18
N ARG A 19 -5.37 -6.53 9.10
CA ARG A 19 -4.51 -7.37 8.23
C ARG A 19 -4.62 -6.97 6.76
N SER A 20 -5.82 -6.65 6.27
CA SER A 20 -5.99 -6.19 4.89
C SER A 20 -5.23 -4.89 4.62
N HIS A 21 -5.31 -3.92 5.54
CA HIS A 21 -4.57 -2.66 5.40
C HIS A 21 -3.05 -2.86 5.54
N MET A 22 -2.62 -3.72 6.47
CA MET A 22 -1.20 -4.03 6.66
C MET A 22 -0.58 -4.68 5.43
N ALA A 23 -1.32 -5.50 4.67
CA ALA A 23 -0.83 -6.08 3.42
C ALA A 23 -0.45 -5.01 2.37
N VAL A 24 -1.21 -3.92 2.30
CA VAL A 24 -0.87 -2.77 1.42
C VAL A 24 0.44 -2.13 1.85
N HIS A 25 0.59 -1.86 3.16
CA HIS A 25 1.81 -1.23 3.69
C HIS A 25 3.04 -2.13 3.55
N GLU A 26 2.90 -3.44 3.76
CA GLU A 26 3.98 -4.40 3.55
C GLU A 26 4.48 -4.35 2.10
N LEU A 27 3.58 -4.36 1.11
CA LEU A 27 3.95 -4.23 -0.29
C LEU A 27 4.64 -2.91 -0.62
N VAL A 28 4.23 -1.80 0.01
CA VAL A 28 4.92 -0.51 -0.15
C VAL A 28 6.34 -0.57 0.43
N VAL A 29 6.51 -1.17 1.60
CA VAL A 29 7.84 -1.35 2.22
C VAL A 29 8.71 -2.23 1.34
N GLU A 30 8.20 -3.36 0.89
CA GLU A 30 8.92 -4.25 -0.04
C GLU A 30 9.28 -3.54 -1.34
N ALA A 31 8.35 -2.75 -1.90
CA ALA A 31 8.62 -1.93 -3.09
C ALA A 31 9.80 -0.98 -2.87
N LEU A 32 9.86 -0.30 -1.73
CA LEU A 32 10.95 0.60 -1.39
C LEU A 32 12.29 -0.14 -1.17
N VAL A 33 12.26 -1.24 -0.42
CA VAL A 33 13.46 -2.02 -0.09
C VAL A 33 14.06 -2.66 -1.34
N GLU A 34 13.21 -3.20 -2.21
CA GLU A 34 13.63 -3.89 -3.44
C GLU A 34 13.68 -2.97 -4.66
N ARG A 35 13.28 -1.70 -4.51
CA ARG A 35 13.12 -0.73 -5.60
C ARG A 35 12.19 -1.23 -6.72
N SER A 36 11.14 -1.95 -6.36
CA SER A 36 10.20 -2.56 -7.30
C SER A 36 8.99 -1.65 -7.56
N LYS A 37 8.95 -1.04 -8.75
CA LYS A 37 7.76 -0.34 -9.26
C LYS A 37 6.52 -1.24 -9.29
N GLU A 38 6.70 -2.52 -9.59
CA GLU A 38 5.61 -3.49 -9.69
C GLU A 38 4.96 -3.77 -8.32
N LYS A 39 5.77 -3.93 -7.27
CA LYS A 39 5.23 -4.10 -5.90
C LYS A 39 4.47 -2.86 -5.42
N ALA A 40 4.94 -1.65 -5.78
CA ALA A 40 4.20 -0.43 -5.51
C ALA A 40 2.86 -0.38 -6.24
N ARG A 41 2.80 -0.88 -7.50
CA ARG A 41 1.54 -1.01 -8.24
C ARG A 41 0.59 -2.01 -7.56
N TYR A 42 1.10 -3.15 -7.10
CA TYR A 42 0.30 -4.15 -6.38
C TYR A 42 -0.26 -3.60 -5.06
N ALA A 43 0.50 -2.75 -4.35
CA ALA A 43 -0.03 -2.07 -3.18
C ALA A 43 -1.26 -1.23 -3.52
N LEU A 44 -1.21 -0.44 -4.60
CA LEU A 44 -2.37 0.37 -5.02
C LEU A 44 -3.55 -0.50 -5.50
N MET A 45 -3.30 -1.66 -6.08
CA MET A 45 -4.35 -2.63 -6.46
C MET A 45 -5.06 -3.24 -5.24
N LEU A 46 -4.39 -3.32 -4.08
CA LEU A 46 -4.97 -3.82 -2.84
C LEU A 46 -5.51 -2.71 -1.93
N ASP A 47 -5.30 -1.44 -2.27
CA ASP A 47 -5.87 -0.34 -1.50
C ASP A 47 -7.41 -0.41 -1.55
N PRO A 48 -8.09 -0.52 -0.39
CA PRO A 48 -9.52 -0.81 -0.36
C PRO A 48 -10.37 0.35 -0.91
N LEU A 49 -9.87 1.59 -0.87
CA LEU A 49 -10.58 2.73 -1.44
C LEU A 49 -10.46 2.70 -2.97
N THR A 50 -9.24 2.53 -3.48
CA THR A 50 -8.99 2.46 -4.91
C THR A 50 -9.70 1.26 -5.56
N ALA A 51 -9.58 0.07 -4.97
CA ALA A 51 -10.23 -1.15 -5.46
C ALA A 51 -11.76 -1.13 -5.37
N ALA A 52 -12.35 -0.27 -4.53
CA ALA A 52 -13.80 -0.10 -4.46
C ALA A 52 -14.36 0.71 -5.64
N ILE A 53 -13.54 1.54 -6.29
CA ILE A 53 -13.98 2.51 -7.30
C ILE A 53 -13.44 2.19 -8.70
N CYS A 54 -12.26 1.58 -8.79
CA CYS A 54 -11.57 1.34 -10.05
C CYS A 54 -11.42 -0.16 -10.34
N SER A 55 -11.55 -0.51 -11.61
CA SER A 55 -11.10 -1.81 -12.15
C SER A 55 -9.57 -1.91 -12.15
N LEU A 56 -9.01 -3.12 -12.22
CA LEU A 56 -7.56 -3.32 -12.24
C LEU A 56 -6.86 -2.55 -13.37
N ASP A 57 -7.49 -2.44 -14.55
CA ASP A 57 -6.95 -1.68 -15.69
C ASP A 57 -6.98 -0.16 -15.45
N GLU A 58 -7.98 0.36 -14.73
CA GLU A 58 -8.01 1.75 -14.30
C GLU A 58 -6.95 2.03 -13.23
N ILE A 59 -6.76 1.11 -12.28
CA ILE A 59 -5.72 1.23 -11.25
C ILE A 59 -4.33 1.23 -11.88
N ALA A 60 -4.08 0.36 -12.85
CA ALA A 60 -2.79 0.30 -13.54
C ALA A 60 -2.46 1.63 -14.25
N ARG A 61 -3.45 2.23 -14.93
CA ARG A 61 -3.31 3.53 -15.59
C ARG A 61 -3.11 4.67 -14.57
N LEU A 62 -3.94 4.72 -13.53
CA LEU A 62 -3.80 5.68 -12.43
C LEU A 62 -2.40 5.62 -11.82
N PHE A 63 -1.90 4.42 -11.56
CA PHE A 63 -0.56 4.23 -11.01
C PHE A 63 0.52 4.77 -11.94
N ASP A 64 0.43 4.51 -13.25
CA ASP A 64 1.43 4.98 -14.21
C ASP A 64 1.43 6.51 -14.34
N GLU A 65 0.25 7.13 -14.32
CA GLU A 65 0.12 8.60 -14.32
C GLU A 65 0.70 9.21 -13.05
N MET A 66 0.36 8.67 -11.87
CA MET A 66 0.93 9.13 -10.59
C MET A 66 2.44 8.90 -10.51
N TRP A 67 2.93 7.76 -10.99
CA TRP A 67 4.33 7.42 -10.97
C TRP A 67 5.18 8.42 -11.77
N GLU A 68 4.70 8.80 -12.95
CA GLU A 68 5.40 9.80 -13.77
C GLU A 68 5.32 11.19 -13.14
N ALA A 69 4.15 11.59 -12.64
CA ALA A 69 3.95 12.89 -12.00
C ALA A 69 4.82 13.08 -10.75
N GLU A 70 5.02 12.02 -9.96
CA GLU A 70 5.75 12.06 -8.68
C GLU A 70 7.20 11.57 -8.81
N ARG A 71 7.70 11.31 -10.02
CA ARG A 71 9.00 10.66 -10.25
C ARG A 71 10.17 11.41 -9.58
N GLU A 72 10.14 12.73 -9.61
CA GLU A 72 11.17 13.58 -8.98
C GLU A 72 11.14 13.51 -7.44
N SER A 73 9.97 13.22 -6.86
CA SER A 73 9.75 13.10 -5.41
C SER A 73 10.09 11.70 -4.87
N MET A 74 10.47 10.76 -5.73
CA MET A 74 10.68 9.34 -5.38
C MET A 74 12.15 8.89 -5.57
N PRO A 75 13.14 9.50 -4.87
CA PRO A 75 14.57 9.17 -5.04
C PRO A 75 14.93 7.75 -4.60
N ALA A 76 14.04 7.04 -3.89
CA ALA A 76 14.23 5.64 -3.56
C ALA A 76 14.16 4.72 -4.80
N PHE A 77 13.52 5.18 -5.88
CA PHE A 77 13.24 4.41 -7.10
C PHE A 77 13.97 4.95 -8.35
N SER A 78 14.84 5.94 -8.17
CA SER A 78 15.74 6.47 -9.21
C SER A 78 16.98 5.62 -9.43
#